data_AF-A0A3B0JJ63-F1
#
_entry.id   AF-A0A3B0JJ63-F1
#
_cell.length_a   1.000
_cell.length_b   1.000
_cell.length_c   1.000
_cell.angle_alpha   90.00
_cell.angle_beta   90.00
_cell.angle_gamma   90.00
#
_symmetry.space_group_name_H-M   'P 1'
#
loop_
_entity.id
_entity.type
_entity.pdbx_description
1 polymer ?
#
loop_
_entity_poly.entity_id
_entity_poly.type
_entity_poly.pdbx_seq_one_letter_code
_entity_poly.pdbx_strand_id
1 'polypeptide(L)'
;MSIRKSFLGCLMVAVVMVTMLHSGRADIETNEVNDQDVYMLQGVRVYPNDRQCVLVGGLCVKTSDCTEPTNNKGLCPTSVHQGVECCYEREYKVPENASL
;
A
#
# COMPACT_ATOMS: atom_id res chain seq x y z
N MET A 1 -4.61 -28.40 -46.59
CA MET A 1 -4.10 -27.57 -45.47
C MET A 1 -5.32 -26.92 -44.81
N SER A 2 -5.58 -26.86 -43.50
CA SER A 2 -4.91 -27.41 -42.34
C SER A 2 -5.79 -27.16 -41.09
N ILE A 3 -6.94 -27.83 -40.97
CA ILE A 3 -7.82 -27.72 -39.78
C ILE A 3 -7.04 -28.03 -38.49
N ARG A 4 -6.09 -28.99 -38.58
CA ARG A 4 -5.14 -29.31 -37.50
C ARG A 4 -4.28 -28.12 -37.05
N LYS A 5 -3.88 -27.21 -37.97
CA LYS A 5 -3.11 -25.99 -37.62
C LYS A 5 -3.98 -24.96 -36.91
N SER A 6 -5.28 -24.91 -37.20
CA SER A 6 -6.22 -24.01 -36.53
C SER A 6 -6.46 -24.44 -35.07
N PHE A 7 -6.62 -25.74 -34.81
CA PHE A 7 -6.74 -26.26 -33.45
C PHE A 7 -5.45 -26.09 -32.64
N LEU A 8 -4.29 -26.33 -33.25
CA LEU A 8 -2.99 -26.04 -32.64
C LEU A 8 -2.86 -24.54 -32.29
N GLY A 9 -3.27 -23.64 -33.18
CA GLY A 9 -3.27 -22.20 -32.90
C GLY A 9 -4.14 -21.82 -31.71
N CYS A 10 -5.38 -22.32 -31.64
CA CYS A 10 -6.27 -22.07 -30.50
C CYS A 10 -5.72 -22.64 -29.18
N LEU A 11 -5.09 -23.82 -29.24
CA LEU A 11 -4.48 -24.44 -28.07
C LEU A 11 -3.33 -23.58 -27.52
N MET A 12 -2.49 -23.03 -28.40
CA MET A 12 -1.38 -22.16 -27.99
C MET A 12 -1.88 -20.87 -27.33
N VAL A 13 -2.94 -20.25 -27.86
CA VAL A 13 -3.55 -19.05 -27.25
C VAL A 13 -4.13 -19.38 -25.87
N ALA A 14 -4.81 -20.52 -25.73
CA ALA A 14 -5.34 -20.94 -24.43
C ALA A 14 -4.23 -21.19 -23.41
N VAL A 15 -3.12 -21.82 -23.81
CA VAL A 15 -1.95 -22.04 -22.95
C VAL A 15 -1.34 -20.71 -22.51
N VAL A 16 -1.15 -19.76 -23.44
CA VAL A 16 -0.61 -18.43 -23.08
C VAL A 16 -1.52 -17.73 -22.08
N MET A 17 -2.84 -17.73 -22.30
CA MET A 17 -3.79 -17.11 -21.36
C MET A 17 -3.74 -17.76 -19.98
N VAL A 18 -3.67 -19.09 -19.90
CA VAL A 18 -3.52 -19.81 -18.63
C VAL A 18 -2.19 -19.48 -17.95
N THR A 19 -1.09 -19.35 -18.69
CA THR A 19 0.20 -18.96 -18.11
C THR A 19 0.20 -17.52 -17.59
N MET A 20 -0.44 -16.59 -18.29
CA MET A 20 -0.56 -15.19 -17.85
C MET A 20 -1.43 -15.07 -16.60
N LEU A 21 -2.47 -15.90 -16.45
CA LEU A 21 -3.25 -15.97 -15.20
C LEU A 21 -2.43 -16.50 -14.01
N HIS A 22 -1.46 -17.40 -14.24
CA HIS A 22 -0.60 -17.93 -13.17
C HIS A 22 0.50 -16.95 -12.73
N SER A 23 0.89 -15.99 -13.58
CA SER A 23 1.84 -14.93 -13.24
C SER A 23 1.26 -13.86 -12.30
N GLY A 24 -0.04 -13.89 -12.03
CA GLY A 24 -0.73 -12.97 -11.14
C GLY A 24 -0.89 -13.47 -9.70
N ARG A 25 -0.04 -14.39 -9.22
CA ARG A 25 0.06 -14.60 -7.78
C ARG A 25 0.72 -13.37 -7.18
N ALA A 26 -0.12 -12.43 -6.72
CA ALA A 26 0.29 -11.51 -5.68
C ALA A 26 0.69 -12.40 -4.50
N ASP A 27 1.99 -12.53 -4.31
CA ASP A 27 2.54 -13.11 -3.09
C ASP A 27 2.14 -12.18 -1.95
N ILE A 28 1.15 -12.59 -1.17
CA ILE A 28 0.73 -11.92 0.06
C ILE A 28 1.37 -12.67 1.24
N GLU A 29 2.55 -13.26 1.08
CA GLU A 29 3.35 -13.69 2.23
C GLU A 29 4.24 -12.51 2.65
N THR A 30 3.70 -11.64 3.52
CA THR A 30 4.45 -10.82 4.51
C THR A 30 3.59 -9.80 5.26
N ASN A 31 2.26 -9.75 5.09
CA ASN A 31 1.43 -8.85 5.89
C ASN A 31 1.04 -9.46 7.26
N GLU A 32 2.03 -10.00 7.97
CA GLU A 32 1.89 -10.36 9.39
C GLU A 32 2.07 -9.07 10.20
N VAL A 33 1.04 -8.21 10.18
CA VAL A 33 0.96 -7.05 11.07
C VAL A 33 0.59 -7.56 12.47
N ASN A 34 1.60 -7.83 13.29
CA ASN A 34 1.43 -8.16 14.70
C ASN A 34 1.15 -6.92 15.59
N ASP A 35 1.00 -5.73 14.99
CA ASP A 35 0.60 -4.51 15.69
C ASP A 35 -0.75 -4.07 15.11
N GLN A 36 -1.87 -4.50 15.71
CA GLN A 36 -3.25 -4.32 15.20
C GLN A 36 -3.67 -2.88 14.87
N ASP A 37 -2.82 -1.89 15.12
CA ASP A 37 -3.13 -0.48 15.06
C ASP A 37 -2.36 0.31 13.99
N VAL A 38 -1.37 -0.32 13.32
CA VAL A 38 -0.49 0.36 12.34
C VAL A 38 -0.63 -0.27 10.96
N TYR A 39 -0.82 0.56 9.92
CA TYR A 39 -0.96 0.10 8.53
C TYR A 39 -0.16 0.95 7.54
N MET A 40 0.17 0.39 6.37
CA MET A 40 0.89 1.10 5.32
C MET A 40 -0.11 1.69 4.31
N LEU A 41 0.05 2.97 3.98
CA LEU A 41 -0.73 3.63 2.94
C LEU A 41 0.21 4.44 2.05
N GLN A 42 0.27 4.09 0.76
CA GLN A 42 1.17 4.73 -0.21
C GLN A 42 2.66 4.70 0.18
N GLY A 43 3.09 3.61 0.83
CA GLY A 43 4.47 3.45 1.31
C GLY A 43 4.77 4.19 2.62
N VAL A 44 3.79 4.88 3.21
CA VAL A 44 3.92 5.59 4.49
C VAL A 44 3.26 4.79 5.61
N ARG A 45 3.96 4.68 6.74
CA ARG A 45 3.44 4.03 7.95
C ARG A 45 2.43 4.95 8.64
N VAL A 46 1.19 4.49 8.75
CA VAL A 46 0.09 5.17 9.43
C VAL A 46 -0.13 4.53 10.80
N TYR A 47 -0.12 5.35 11.83
CA TYR A 47 -0.31 4.99 13.23
C TYR A 47 -1.80 5.05 13.62
N PRO A 48 -2.21 4.48 14.77
CA PRO A 48 -3.58 4.61 15.21
C PRO A 48 -4.02 6.07 15.26
N ASN A 49 -5.09 6.38 14.55
CA ASN A 49 -5.59 7.74 14.43
C ASN A 49 -6.35 8.14 15.69
N ASP A 50 -5.91 9.21 16.34
CA ASP A 50 -6.65 9.83 17.42
C ASP A 50 -7.80 10.66 16.87
N ARG A 51 -8.92 10.71 17.60
CA ARG A 51 -10.15 11.41 17.20
C ARG A 51 -9.89 12.86 16.78
N GLN A 52 -8.95 13.53 17.44
CA GLN A 52 -8.62 14.94 17.17
C GLN A 52 -8.03 15.12 15.76
N CYS A 53 -7.21 14.18 15.30
CA CYS A 53 -6.64 14.20 13.95
C CYS A 53 -7.67 13.84 12.87
N VAL A 54 -8.51 12.84 13.13
CA VAL A 54 -9.57 12.43 12.17
C VAL A 54 -10.58 13.56 11.94
N LEU A 55 -10.92 14.33 12.98
CA LEU A 55 -11.88 15.43 12.87
C LEU A 55 -11.44 16.56 11.95
N VAL A 56 -10.12 16.75 11.79
CA VAL A 56 -9.59 17.72 10.83
C VAL A 56 -9.38 17.11 9.44
N GLY A 57 -9.59 15.81 9.28
CA GLY A 57 -9.38 15.08 8.02
C GLY A 57 -7.93 14.65 7.79
N GLY A 58 -7.11 14.60 8.84
CA GLY A 58 -5.72 14.17 8.76
C GLY A 58 -5.50 12.71 9.14
N LEU A 59 -4.24 12.27 9.04
CA LEU A 59 -3.77 10.97 9.47
C LEU A 59 -2.53 11.10 10.37
N CYS A 60 -2.40 10.20 11.34
CA CYS A 60 -1.25 10.11 12.22
C CYS A 60 -0.10 9.39 11.52
N VAL A 61 0.95 10.14 11.15
CA VAL A 61 2.17 9.63 10.50
C VAL A 61 3.41 10.17 11.19
N LYS A 62 4.59 9.58 10.96
CA LYS A 62 5.84 10.19 11.43
C LYS A 62 5.97 11.59 10.86
N THR A 63 6.41 12.54 11.68
CA THR A 63 6.61 13.94 11.25
C THR A 63 7.57 14.05 10.06
N SER A 64 8.54 13.13 9.93
CA SER A 64 9.46 13.06 8.79
C SER A 64 8.79 12.68 7.47
N ASP A 65 7.64 12.03 7.52
CA ASP A 65 6.92 11.50 6.37
C ASP A 65 5.71 12.39 5.99
N CYS A 66 5.60 13.54 6.66
CA CYS A 66 4.52 14.49 6.49
C CYS A 66 4.95 15.64 5.58
N THR A 67 4.24 15.82 4.46
CA THR A 67 4.47 16.93 3.53
C THR A 67 3.78 18.19 4.00
N GLU A 68 2.52 18.03 4.43
CA GLU A 68 1.68 19.13 4.91
C GLU A 68 1.18 18.85 6.33
N PRO A 69 1.89 19.34 7.37
CA PRO A 69 1.44 19.20 8.74
C PRO A 69 0.19 20.03 8.99
N THR A 70 -0.71 19.52 9.82
CA THR A 70 -1.85 20.35 10.24
C THR A 70 -1.36 21.53 11.09
N ASN A 71 -2.10 22.65 11.07
CA ASN A 71 -1.76 23.84 11.87
C ASN A 71 -1.81 23.58 13.39
N ASN A 72 -2.53 22.53 13.81
CA ASN A 72 -2.70 22.14 15.20
C ASN A 72 -1.76 20.96 15.51
N LYS A 73 -0.82 21.15 16.44
CA LYS A 73 0.10 20.10 16.88
C LYS A 73 -0.50 19.25 18.00
N GLY A 74 0.06 18.06 18.19
CA GLY A 74 -0.33 17.14 19.25
C GLY A 74 -1.69 16.50 19.05
N LEU A 75 -2.16 16.40 17.79
CA LEU A 75 -3.45 15.79 17.48
C LEU A 75 -3.39 14.25 17.48
N CYS A 76 -2.19 13.67 17.59
CA CYS A 76 -1.93 12.23 17.69
C CYS A 76 -1.28 11.84 19.05
N PRO A 77 -1.93 12.13 20.21
CA PRO A 77 -1.36 11.88 21.53
C PRO A 77 -1.00 10.41 21.81
N THR A 78 -1.73 9.45 21.24
CA THR A 78 -1.49 8.02 21.46
C THR A 78 -0.13 7.57 20.92
N SER A 79 0.35 8.21 19.86
CA SER A 79 1.61 7.87 19.18
C SER A 79 2.70 8.95 19.35
N VAL A 80 2.52 9.92 20.25
CA VAL A 80 3.45 11.06 20.41
C VAL A 80 4.88 10.62 20.74
N HIS A 81 5.03 9.54 21.51
CA HIS A 81 6.33 8.95 21.88
C HIS A 81 7.12 8.43 20.67
N GLN A 82 6.45 8.24 19.52
CA GLN A 82 7.03 7.72 18.29
C GLN A 82 7.39 8.84 17.28
N GLY A 83 7.26 10.10 17.68
CA GLY A 83 7.51 11.27 16.81
C GLY A 83 6.47 11.39 15.70
N VAL A 84 5.21 11.10 16.04
CA VAL A 84 4.06 11.10 15.13
C VAL A 84 3.27 12.39 15.31
N GLU A 85 2.78 12.94 14.21
CA GLU A 85 1.93 14.12 14.17
C GLU A 85 0.81 13.94 13.13
N CYS A 86 -0.24 14.75 13.25
CA CYS A 86 -1.33 14.77 12.30
C CYS A 86 -0.94 15.50 11.00
N CYS A 87 -1.21 14.85 9.87
CA CYS A 87 -0.79 15.28 8.55
C CYS A 87 -1.95 15.23 7.53
N TYR A 88 -2.02 16.23 6.64
CA TYR A 88 -2.99 16.25 5.53
C TYR A 88 -2.47 15.53 4.29
N GLU A 89 -1.25 15.86 3.87
CA GLU A 89 -0.63 15.33 2.65
C GLU A 89 0.65 14.57 2.97
N ARG A 90 0.83 13.43 2.30
CA ARG A 90 1.94 12.50 2.52
C ARG A 90 2.67 12.26 1.21
N GLU A 91 3.99 12.21 1.25
CA GLU A 91 4.77 11.85 0.07
C GLU A 91 4.53 10.38 -0.30
N TYR A 92 4.24 10.13 -1.57
CA TYR A 92 4.21 8.76 -2.08
C TYR A 92 5.63 8.19 -2.01
N LYS A 93 5.86 7.23 -1.12
CA LYS A 93 7.13 6.50 -1.06
C LYS A 93 7.04 5.30 -2.00
N VAL A 94 7.86 5.32 -3.06
CA VAL A 94 8.09 4.13 -3.89
C VAL A 94 8.70 3.06 -2.96
N PRO A 95 8.10 1.87 -2.85
CA PRO A 95 8.71 0.80 -2.09
C PRO A 95 10.07 0.48 -2.70
N GLU A 96 11.12 0.42 -1.88
CA GLU A 96 12.51 0.19 -2.29
C GLU A 96 12.70 -1.11 -3.10
N ASN A 97 11.70 -1.99 -3.04
CA ASN A 97 11.65 -3.31 -3.67
C ASN A 97 10.81 -3.33 -4.97
N ALA A 98 10.28 -2.19 -5.43
CA ALA A 98 9.45 -2.09 -6.64
C ALA A 98 10.26 -1.81 -7.92
N SER A 99 11.58 -1.84 -7.84
CA SER A 99 12.46 -1.78 -9.01
C SER A 99 12.72 -3.20 -9.51
N LEU A 100 12.23 -3.47 -10.72
CA LEU A 100 12.39 -4.71 -11.47
C LEU A 100 13.86 -5.10 -11.68
#